data_AF-A0A931IP56-F1
#
_entry.id   AF-A0A931IP56-F1
#
_cell.length_a   1.000
_cell.length_b   1.000
_cell.length_c   1.000
_cell.angle_alpha   90.00
_cell.angle_beta   90.00
_cell.angle_gamma   90.00
#
_symmetry.space_group_name_H-M   'P 1'
#
loop_
_entity.id
_entity.type
_entity.pdbx_description
1 polymer ?
#
loop_
_entity_poly.entity_id
_entity_poly.type
_entity_poly.pdbx_seq_one_letter_code
_entity_poly.pdbx_strand_id
1 'polypeptide(L)'
;MDSFLKENRQPYTDVTTVESQRNDLNAEEFPDGPYGSDLISESLGKSSPWRIDQRSSNRFSYENRSLHEGQGRDYPGEDNFKATIPEIQDEP
;
A
#
# COMPACT_ATOMS: atom_id res chain seq x y z
N MET A 1 -1.50 -19.88 4.92
CA MET A 1 -2.51 -19.20 4.08
C MET A 1 -1.76 -18.12 3.33
N ASP A 2 -1.68 -18.21 1.99
CA ASP A 2 -0.99 -17.20 1.20
C ASP A 2 -1.71 -15.84 1.38
N SER A 3 -1.03 -14.83 1.91
CA SER A 3 -1.61 -13.49 2.15
C SER A 3 -1.97 -12.74 0.86
N PHE A 4 -1.57 -13.28 -0.29
CA PHE A 4 -1.69 -12.64 -1.60
C PHE A 4 -2.47 -13.49 -2.61
N LEU A 5 -3.14 -12.79 -3.53
CA LEU A 5 -3.90 -13.36 -4.64
C LEU A 5 -2.94 -13.98 -5.67
N LYS A 6 -3.17 -15.25 -6.04
CA LYS A 6 -2.36 -15.96 -7.05
C LYS A 6 -2.73 -15.47 -8.45
N GLU A 7 -1.84 -14.71 -9.06
CA GLU A 7 -2.00 -14.18 -10.42
C GLU A 7 -0.91 -14.72 -11.36
N ASN A 8 -1.26 -14.97 -12.63
CA ASN A 8 -0.30 -15.37 -13.66
C ASN A 8 0.43 -14.13 -14.20
N ARG A 9 1.57 -13.80 -13.59
CA ARG A 9 2.38 -12.62 -13.93
C ARG A 9 2.96 -12.75 -15.33
N GLN A 10 2.62 -11.81 -16.20
CA GLN A 10 3.18 -11.71 -17.54
C GLN A 10 4.54 -11.01 -17.51
N PRO A 11 5.44 -11.30 -18.47
CA PRO A 11 6.73 -10.62 -18.57
C PRO A 11 6.59 -9.13 -18.96
N TYR A 12 5.46 -8.73 -19.53
CA TYR A 12 5.14 -7.36 -19.88
C TYR A 12 3.88 -6.92 -19.14
N THR A 13 3.89 -5.71 -18.60
CA THR A 13 2.75 -5.06 -17.94
C THR A 13 2.19 -3.96 -18.81
N ASP A 14 1.01 -3.45 -18.44
CA ASP A 14 0.45 -2.25 -19.06
C ASP A 14 1.30 -1.00 -18.75
N VAL A 15 0.87 0.14 -19.29
CA VAL A 15 1.49 1.44 -19.00
C VAL A 15 1.45 1.75 -17.51
N THR A 16 2.45 2.50 -17.04
CA THR A 16 2.66 2.81 -15.62
C THR A 16 1.45 3.43 -14.93
N THR A 17 0.67 4.24 -15.63
CA THR A 17 -0.56 4.86 -15.10
C THR A 17 -1.64 3.81 -14.79
N VAL A 18 -1.80 2.81 -15.65
CA VAL A 18 -2.78 1.72 -15.46
C VAL A 18 -2.35 0.86 -14.28
N GLU A 19 -1.07 0.51 -14.21
CA GLU A 19 -0.53 -0.27 -13.10
C GLU A 19 -0.58 0.48 -11.76
N SER A 20 -0.38 1.80 -11.76
CA SER A 20 -0.54 2.64 -10.56
C SER A 20 -1.99 2.63 -10.07
N GLN A 21 -2.96 2.89 -10.95
CA GLN A 21 -4.38 2.86 -10.58
C GLN A 21 -4.82 1.49 -10.06
N ARG A 22 -4.22 0.41 -10.57
CA ARG A 22 -4.52 -0.96 -10.17
C ARG A 22 -3.93 -1.35 -8.81
N ASN A 23 -2.74 -0.83 -8.49
CA ASN A 23 -1.94 -1.27 -7.34
C ASN A 23 -1.95 -0.27 -6.17
N ASP A 24 -2.22 1.01 -6.39
CA ASP A 24 -2.30 2.01 -5.34
C ASP A 24 -3.69 1.98 -4.67
N LEU A 25 -3.73 1.46 -3.44
CA LEU A 25 -4.95 1.34 -2.66
C LEU A 25 -5.35 2.69 -2.07
N ASN A 26 -6.62 3.05 -2.26
CA ASN A 26 -7.25 4.15 -1.56
C ASN A 26 -7.58 3.74 -0.12
N ALA A 27 -7.61 4.72 0.78
CA ALA A 27 -8.02 4.48 2.15
C ALA A 27 -9.51 4.13 2.19
N GLU A 28 -9.83 2.89 2.55
CA GLU A 28 -11.19 2.46 2.85
C GLU A 28 -11.57 2.99 4.25
N GLU A 29 -12.49 3.95 4.31
CA GLU A 29 -12.97 4.52 5.58
C GLU A 29 -13.91 3.57 6.34
N PHE A 30 -14.69 2.76 5.60
CA PHE A 30 -15.64 1.83 6.17
C PHE A 30 -15.45 0.43 5.57
N PRO A 31 -15.28 -0.62 6.41
CA PRO A 31 -15.12 -1.99 5.93
C PRO A 31 -16.37 -2.55 5.22
N ASP A 32 -17.56 -2.02 5.54
CA ASP A 32 -18.83 -2.53 5.01
C ASP A 32 -19.53 -1.53 4.06
N GLY A 33 -18.82 -0.48 3.62
CA GLY A 33 -19.39 0.57 2.78
C GLY A 33 -20.17 1.65 3.56
N PRO A 34 -20.88 2.55 2.87
CA PRO A 34 -21.59 3.67 3.49
C PRO A 34 -22.73 3.18 4.40
N TYR A 35 -22.85 3.79 5.59
CA TYR A 35 -23.93 3.51 6.52
C TYR A 35 -25.31 3.73 5.86
N GLY A 36 -26.18 2.71 5.91
CA GLY A 36 -27.50 2.75 5.27
C GLY A 36 -27.56 2.25 3.84
N SER A 37 -26.51 1.59 3.34
CA SER A 37 -26.54 0.86 2.07
C SER A 37 -27.51 -0.32 2.13
N ASP A 38 -28.49 -0.36 1.21
CA ASP A 38 -29.39 -1.51 1.00
C ASP A 38 -28.66 -2.69 0.31
N LEU A 39 -27.46 -2.46 -0.21
CA LEU A 39 -26.64 -3.51 -0.80
C LEU A 39 -26.08 -4.38 0.33
N ILE A 40 -26.55 -5.63 0.38
CA ILE A 40 -25.95 -6.67 1.20
C ILE A 40 -24.56 -6.92 0.64
N SER A 41 -23.52 -6.43 1.33
CA SER A 41 -22.15 -6.76 0.98
C SER A 41 -21.97 -8.26 1.15
N GLU A 42 -21.65 -8.97 0.06
CA GLU A 42 -21.43 -10.42 0.06
C GLU A 42 -20.25 -10.82 0.97
N SER A 43 -19.31 -9.91 1.17
CA SER A 43 -18.19 -10.05 2.10
C SER A 43 -18.05 -8.81 2.98
N LEU A 44 -18.10 -9.01 4.30
CA LEU A 44 -17.78 -7.99 5.29
C LEU A 44 -16.25 -7.85 5.40
N GLY A 45 -15.77 -6.62 5.53
CA GLY A 45 -14.33 -6.34 5.73
C GLY A 45 -13.61 -5.77 4.51
N LYS A 46 -12.27 -5.71 4.62
CA LYS A 46 -11.40 -5.10 3.60
C LYS A 46 -11.40 -5.90 2.29
N SER A 47 -11.02 -5.25 1.19
CA SER A 47 -10.87 -5.80 -0.18
C SER A 47 -9.81 -6.91 -0.36
N SER A 48 -9.84 -7.95 0.49
CA SER A 48 -8.92 -9.10 0.47
C SER A 48 -9.41 -10.24 -0.43
N PRO A 49 -8.51 -11.04 -1.06
CA PRO A 49 -7.05 -11.01 -0.94
C PRO A 49 -6.36 -9.97 -1.83
N TRP A 50 -5.22 -9.45 -1.39
CA TRP A 50 -4.50 -8.38 -2.09
C TRP A 50 -3.50 -8.94 -3.10
N ARG A 51 -3.17 -8.17 -4.13
CA ARG A 51 -2.05 -8.50 -5.03
C ARG A 51 -0.72 -8.25 -4.35
N ILE A 52 0.33 -8.92 -4.81
CA ILE A 52 1.68 -8.74 -4.27
C ILE A 52 2.22 -7.32 -4.48
N ASP A 53 1.81 -6.68 -5.58
CA ASP A 53 2.24 -5.34 -5.95
C ASP A 53 1.32 -4.24 -5.38
N GLN A 54 0.17 -4.63 -4.78
CA GLN A 54 -0.76 -3.68 -4.16
C GLN A 54 -0.15 -3.08 -2.89
N ARG A 55 -0.38 -1.77 -2.71
CA ARG A 55 0.21 -0.99 -1.63
C ARG A 55 -0.70 0.14 -1.21
N SER A 56 -0.65 0.50 0.08
CA SER A 56 -1.31 1.70 0.57
C SER A 56 -0.63 2.94 0.01
N SER A 57 -1.41 3.93 -0.43
CA SER A 57 -0.86 5.24 -0.76
C SER A 57 -0.25 5.88 0.50
N ASN A 58 1.07 6.08 0.50
CA ASN A 58 1.73 6.72 1.63
C ASN A 58 1.52 8.23 1.56
N ARG A 59 0.76 8.78 2.52
CA ARG A 59 0.47 10.22 2.67
C ARG A 59 1.72 11.10 2.77
N PHE A 60 2.85 10.52 3.15
CA PHE A 60 4.10 11.23 3.34
C PHE A 60 5.16 10.89 2.29
N SER A 61 4.89 10.04 1.29
CA SER A 61 5.86 9.76 0.22
C SER A 61 5.66 10.70 -0.97
N TYR A 62 6.60 10.65 -1.93
CA TYR A 62 6.45 11.33 -3.20
C TYR A 62 5.32 10.73 -4.04
N GLU A 63 4.53 11.61 -4.70
CA GLU A 63 3.48 11.20 -5.64
C GLU A 63 4.09 10.47 -6.86
N ASN A 64 5.15 11.03 -7.45
CA ASN A 64 5.86 10.42 -8.57
C ASN A 64 7.03 9.54 -8.08
N ARG A 65 6.71 8.34 -7.64
CA ARG A 65 7.68 7.42 -7.05
C ARG A 65 8.77 6.97 -8.04
N SER A 66 8.44 6.83 -9.33
CA SER A 66 9.41 6.42 -10.35
C SER A 66 10.48 7.48 -10.59
N LEU A 67 10.11 8.76 -10.57
CA LEU A 67 11.06 9.86 -10.71
C LEU A 67 11.98 9.98 -9.47
N HIS A 68 11.43 9.69 -8.29
CA HIS A 68 12.11 9.84 -7.01
C HIS A 68 12.68 8.52 -6.46
N GLU A 69 12.74 7.47 -7.27
CA GLU A 69 13.30 6.20 -6.85
C GLU A 69 14.81 6.35 -6.61
N GLY A 70 15.27 5.96 -5.41
CA GLY A 70 16.66 6.13 -5.00
C GLY A 70 17.07 7.57 -4.66
N GLN A 71 16.15 8.53 -4.73
CA GLN A 71 16.36 9.90 -4.27
C GLN A 71 15.75 10.05 -2.87
N GLY A 72 16.62 10.22 -1.88
CA GLY A 72 16.19 10.58 -0.54
C GLY A 72 15.83 12.07 -0.47
N ARG A 73 14.94 12.41 0.45
CA ARG A 73 14.66 13.75 0.93
C ARG A 73 15.89 14.25 1.65
N ASP A 74 16.25 15.49 1.34
CA ASP A 74 17.40 16.16 1.97
C ASP A 74 17.17 16.45 3.46
N TYR A 75 15.92 16.46 3.92
CA TYR A 75 15.63 16.75 5.32
C TYR A 75 15.98 15.55 6.23
N PRO A 76 16.74 15.76 7.31
CA PRO A 76 17.14 14.69 8.21
C PRO A 76 15.94 13.90 8.76
N GLY A 77 15.94 12.59 8.53
CA GLY A 77 14.94 11.66 9.10
C GLY A 77 13.68 11.41 8.25
N GLU A 78 13.54 12.02 7.07
CA GLU A 78 12.31 11.89 6.28
C GLU A 78 12.17 10.56 5.50
N ASP A 79 13.28 9.92 5.12
CA ASP A 79 13.26 8.69 4.31
C ASP A 79 13.94 7.48 4.95
N ASN A 80 14.51 7.66 6.15
CA ASN A 80 15.31 6.64 6.79
C ASN A 80 14.47 5.88 7.83
N PHE A 81 13.55 5.03 7.36
CA PHE A 81 12.69 4.18 8.22
C PHE A 81 13.48 3.22 9.13
N LYS A 82 14.77 2.99 8.85
CA LYS A 82 15.67 2.19 9.69
C LYS A 82 16.38 3.00 10.78
N ALA A 83 16.29 4.33 10.76
CA ALA A 83 17.03 5.21 11.67
C ALA A 83 16.30 5.56 12.97
N THR A 84 15.08 5.06 13.21
CA THR A 84 14.30 5.45 14.41
C THR A 84 13.43 4.32 14.95
N ILE A 85 14.03 3.16 15.17
CA ILE A 85 13.65 2.39 16.36
C ILE A 85 14.87 2.53 17.26
N PRO A 86 14.87 3.40 18.30
CA PRO A 86 15.84 3.23 19.36
C PRO A 86 15.67 1.80 19.83
N GLU A 87 16.71 1.00 19.64
CA GLU A 87 16.85 -0.34 20.20
C GLU A 87 16.43 -0.20 21.65
N ILE A 88 15.24 -0.73 21.97
CA ILE A 88 14.65 -0.64 23.29
C ILE A 88 15.76 -1.11 24.22
N GLN A 89 16.16 -0.25 25.16
CA GLN A 89 17.06 -0.62 26.24
C GLN A 89 16.30 -1.56 27.18
N ASP A 90 15.92 -2.73 26.67
CA ASP A 90 15.50 -3.88 27.45
C ASP A 90 16.75 -4.74 27.55
N GLU A 91 17.57 -4.49 28.57
CA GLU A 91 18.12 -5.53 29.47
C GLU A 91 18.71 -4.85 30.73
N PRO A 92 18.60 -5.44 31.93
CA PRO A 92 17.76 -6.57 32.38
C PRO A 92 16.53 -6.16 33.22
#